data_AF-A0A3S4Y2W7-F1
#
_entry.id   AF-A0A3S4Y2W7-F1
#
_cell.length_a   1.000
_cell.length_b   1.000
_cell.length_c   1.000
_cell.angle_alpha   90.00
_cell.angle_beta   90.00
_cell.angle_gamma   90.00
#
_symmetry.space_group_name_H-M   'P 1'
#
loop_
_entity.id
_entity.type
_entity.pdbx_description
1 polymer ?
#
loop_
_entity_poly.entity_id
_entity_poly.type
_entity_poly.pdbx_seq_one_letter_code
_entity_poly.pdbx_strand_id
1 'polypeptide(L)'
;MLNAGTVDSTEKSLIVADNAILTVKGKFTNANSEVSATQNLAITSQALNNQRGLLLAERGNLTINSQQYHLNNQHGKIVAGQKIRLDSGALDNQQGLVQGQTGILLNTYQQYLNNTLGHIVSQQDLTIVSGELNNRQGYLQSAKQGDIQIGSSSLHNQQGLFLQALTYV
;
A
#
# COMPACT_ATOMS: atom_id res chain seq x y z
N MET A 1 -19.75 -8.15 -1.49
CA MET A 1 -18.85 -8.92 -0.61
C MET A 1 -18.41 -10.17 -1.35
N LEU A 2 -17.12 -10.48 -1.36
CA LEU A 2 -16.53 -11.67 -1.98
C LEU A 2 -15.84 -12.50 -0.89
N ASN A 3 -16.12 -13.80 -0.85
CA ASN A 3 -15.43 -14.75 0.04
C ASN A 3 -14.93 -15.94 -0.79
N ALA A 4 -13.63 -16.17 -0.82
CA ALA A 4 -13.02 -17.17 -1.68
C ALA A 4 -11.85 -17.89 -0.99
N GLY A 5 -11.51 -19.08 -1.48
CA GLY A 5 -10.27 -19.77 -1.09
C GLY A 5 -9.05 -19.01 -1.62
N THR A 6 -9.01 -18.81 -2.93
CA THR A 6 -8.03 -17.98 -3.64
C THR A 6 -8.77 -17.08 -4.63
N VAL A 7 -8.11 -16.00 -5.06
CA VAL A 7 -8.59 -15.17 -6.17
C VAL A 7 -7.43 -15.00 -7.14
N ASP A 8 -7.68 -15.25 -8.42
CA ASP A 8 -6.72 -15.03 -9.50
C ASP A 8 -7.31 -14.04 -10.52
N SER A 9 -7.02 -12.75 -10.31
CA SER A 9 -7.39 -11.64 -11.19
C SER A 9 -6.17 -11.29 -12.04
N THR A 10 -6.19 -11.71 -13.29
CA THR A 10 -5.10 -11.56 -14.27
C THR A 10 -5.64 -11.08 -15.62
N GLU A 11 -4.75 -10.78 -16.57
CA GLU A 11 -5.13 -10.51 -17.97
C GLU A 11 -6.13 -9.34 -18.15
N LYS A 12 -5.91 -8.22 -17.45
CA LYS A 12 -6.77 -7.03 -17.48
C LYS A 12 -8.17 -7.26 -16.90
N SER A 13 -8.31 -8.23 -15.99
CA SER A 13 -9.53 -8.42 -15.23
C SER A 13 -9.91 -7.17 -14.42
N LEU A 14 -11.21 -6.95 -14.25
CA LEU A 14 -11.77 -5.84 -13.47
C LEU A 14 -12.70 -6.40 -12.37
N ILE A 15 -12.42 -6.04 -11.13
CA ILE A 15 -13.31 -6.27 -9.98
C ILE A 15 -13.74 -4.91 -9.46
N VAL A 16 -14.96 -4.48 -9.79
CA VAL A 16 -15.46 -3.14 -9.48
C VAL A 16 -16.73 -3.20 -8.63
N ALA A 17 -16.84 -2.35 -7.61
CA ALA A 17 -18.05 -2.20 -6.81
C ALA A 17 -18.19 -0.77 -6.25
N ASP A 18 -19.33 -0.42 -5.68
CA ASP A 18 -19.44 0.83 -4.91
C ASP A 18 -18.66 0.72 -3.58
N ASN A 19 -18.95 -0.32 -2.80
CA ASN A 19 -18.16 -0.74 -1.65
C ASN A 19 -17.71 -2.19 -1.86
N ALA A 20 -16.42 -2.46 -1.68
CA ALA A 20 -15.84 -3.77 -1.91
C ALA A 20 -15.25 -4.33 -0.61
N ILE A 21 -15.71 -5.51 -0.21
CA ILE A 21 -15.11 -6.31 0.86
C ILE A 21 -14.72 -7.66 0.25
N LEU A 22 -13.42 -7.94 0.21
CA LEU A 22 -12.83 -9.16 -0.31
C LEU A 22 -12.14 -9.92 0.81
N THR A 23 -12.67 -11.09 1.15
CA THR A 23 -12.05 -12.02 2.10
C THR A 23 -11.55 -13.23 1.33
N VAL A 24 -10.23 -13.38 1.25
CA VAL A 24 -9.57 -14.46 0.51
C VAL A 24 -8.79 -15.30 1.51
N LYS A 25 -9.14 -16.58 1.69
CA LYS A 25 -8.52 -17.41 2.73
C LYS A 25 -7.06 -17.72 2.45
N GLY A 26 -6.62 -17.65 1.20
CA GLY A 26 -5.27 -17.90 0.73
C GLY A 26 -4.70 -16.71 -0.04
N LYS A 27 -4.05 -17.01 -1.17
CA LYS A 27 -3.46 -16.00 -2.06
C LYS A 27 -4.53 -15.27 -2.87
N PHE A 28 -4.39 -13.95 -2.91
CA PHE A 28 -5.08 -13.07 -3.85
C PHE A 28 -4.06 -12.51 -4.86
N THR A 29 -4.23 -12.85 -6.13
CA THR A 29 -3.52 -12.23 -7.25
C THR A 29 -4.41 -11.17 -7.91
N ASN A 30 -3.89 -9.96 -8.03
CA ASN A 30 -4.38 -8.85 -8.86
C ASN A 30 -3.21 -8.37 -9.75
N ALA A 31 -2.78 -9.22 -10.68
CA ALA A 31 -1.61 -8.95 -11.51
C ALA A 31 -2.04 -8.47 -12.90
N ASN A 32 -1.49 -7.35 -13.37
CA ASN A 32 -1.93 -6.70 -14.62
C ASN A 32 -3.46 -6.52 -14.70
N SER A 33 -4.10 -6.23 -13.56
CA SER A 33 -5.56 -6.20 -13.38
C SER A 33 -5.95 -5.09 -12.41
N GLU A 34 -7.25 -4.84 -12.28
CA GLU A 34 -7.80 -3.80 -11.42
C GLU A 34 -8.81 -4.36 -10.42
N VAL A 35 -8.71 -3.89 -9.18
CA VAL A 35 -9.74 -4.01 -8.16
C VAL A 35 -10.04 -2.59 -7.68
N SER A 36 -11.24 -2.11 -7.97
CA SER A 36 -11.64 -0.75 -7.63
C SER A 36 -12.96 -0.71 -6.87
N ALA A 37 -13.06 0.26 -5.97
CA ALA A 37 -14.28 0.62 -5.28
C ALA A 37 -14.51 2.13 -5.37
N THR A 38 -15.74 2.55 -5.66
CA THR A 38 -16.07 3.99 -5.68
C THR A 38 -15.93 4.62 -4.28
N GLN A 39 -16.34 3.89 -3.24
CA GLN A 39 -16.22 4.27 -1.84
C GLN A 39 -15.07 3.51 -1.18
N ASN A 40 -15.36 2.49 -0.37
CA ASN A 40 -14.35 1.80 0.43
C ASN A 40 -13.95 0.46 -0.20
N LEU A 41 -12.66 0.18 -0.14
CA LEU A 41 -12.07 -1.11 -0.52
C LEU A 41 -11.42 -1.74 0.72
N ALA A 42 -11.92 -2.91 1.12
CA ALA A 42 -11.34 -3.72 2.20
C ALA A 42 -10.91 -5.09 1.66
N ILE A 43 -9.64 -5.42 1.84
CA ILE A 43 -9.05 -6.70 1.40
C ILE A 43 -8.44 -7.40 2.62
N THR A 44 -8.83 -8.65 2.84
CA THR A 44 -8.16 -9.55 3.80
C THR A 44 -7.70 -10.81 3.07
N SER A 45 -6.41 -11.15 3.17
CA SER A 45 -5.82 -12.31 2.48
C SER A 45 -4.61 -12.89 3.21
N GLN A 46 -4.21 -14.12 2.92
CA GLN A 46 -2.92 -14.68 3.38
C GLN A 46 -1.74 -14.39 2.44
N ALA A 47 -1.95 -13.78 1.29
CA ALA A 47 -0.87 -13.25 0.46
C ALA A 47 -1.54 -12.36 -0.58
N LEU A 48 -0.92 -11.23 -0.89
CA LEU A 48 -1.48 -10.31 -1.87
C LEU A 48 -0.41 -9.98 -2.92
N ASN A 49 -0.69 -10.36 -4.17
CA ASN A 49 0.13 -9.98 -5.31
C ASN A 49 -0.59 -8.93 -6.15
N ASN A 50 -0.16 -7.68 -6.08
CA ASN A 50 -0.63 -6.55 -6.87
C ASN A 50 0.38 -6.13 -7.95
N GLN A 51 1.25 -7.03 -8.42
CA GLN A 51 2.26 -6.68 -9.43
C GLN A 51 1.64 -6.14 -10.72
N ARG A 52 2.05 -4.92 -11.12
CA ARG A 52 1.45 -4.20 -12.27
C ARG A 52 -0.07 -4.06 -12.20
N GLY A 53 -0.65 -4.27 -11.02
CA GLY A 53 -2.08 -4.14 -10.76
C GLY A 53 -2.45 -2.80 -10.15
N LEU A 54 -3.74 -2.55 -10.06
CA LEU A 54 -4.34 -1.39 -9.39
C LEU A 54 -5.29 -1.87 -8.30
N LEU A 55 -5.06 -1.42 -7.06
CA LEU A 55 -6.03 -1.44 -5.98
C LEU A 55 -6.46 0.01 -5.73
N LEU A 56 -7.74 0.30 -5.91
CA LEU A 56 -8.26 1.66 -5.87
C LEU A 56 -9.50 1.78 -4.98
N ALA A 57 -9.46 2.70 -4.03
CA ALA A 57 -10.66 3.27 -3.43
C ALA A 57 -10.77 4.72 -3.93
N GLU A 58 -11.71 5.01 -4.83
CA GLU A 58 -11.74 6.30 -5.54
C GLU A 58 -11.98 7.48 -4.60
N ARG A 59 -12.97 7.35 -3.70
CA ARG A 59 -13.40 8.43 -2.80
C ARG A 59 -13.33 8.07 -1.33
N GLY A 60 -13.12 6.80 -1.00
CA GLY A 60 -13.15 6.31 0.37
C GLY A 60 -11.81 5.75 0.83
N ASN A 61 -11.89 4.94 1.89
CA ASN A 61 -10.73 4.35 2.52
C ASN A 61 -10.35 3.03 1.85
N LEU A 62 -9.05 2.75 1.86
CA LEU A 62 -8.50 1.47 1.43
C LEU A 62 -7.85 0.78 2.64
N THR A 63 -8.36 -0.40 2.99
CA THR A 63 -7.80 -1.24 4.05
C THR A 63 -7.29 -2.55 3.46
N ILE A 64 -6.02 -2.87 3.71
CA ILE A 64 -5.45 -4.18 3.41
C ILE A 64 -4.98 -4.81 4.71
N ASN A 65 -5.36 -6.06 4.93
CA ASN A 65 -4.81 -6.93 5.96
C ASN A 65 -4.33 -8.23 5.31
N SER A 66 -3.01 -8.38 5.11
CA SER A 66 -2.44 -9.62 4.57
C SER A 66 -2.12 -10.68 5.64
N GLN A 67 -2.65 -10.52 6.87
CA GLN A 67 -2.47 -11.43 7.99
C GLN A 67 -1.01 -11.76 8.29
N GLN A 68 -0.14 -10.74 8.22
CA GLN A 68 1.31 -10.86 8.39
C GLN A 68 2.04 -11.70 7.31
N TYR A 69 1.39 -11.98 6.18
CA TYR A 69 2.03 -12.57 5.03
C TYR A 69 2.44 -11.53 3.99
N HIS A 70 3.20 -11.97 2.98
CA HIS A 70 3.79 -11.09 1.98
C HIS A 70 2.75 -10.31 1.16
N LEU A 71 3.02 -9.01 1.00
CA LEU A 71 2.35 -8.14 0.03
C LEU A 71 3.37 -7.71 -1.03
N ASN A 72 3.10 -8.05 -2.28
CA ASN A 72 3.90 -7.64 -3.42
C ASN A 72 3.15 -6.58 -4.23
N ASN A 73 3.66 -5.36 -4.23
CA ASN A 73 3.17 -4.21 -4.99
C ASN A 73 4.19 -3.73 -6.04
N GLN A 74 5.11 -4.59 -6.49
CA GLN A 74 6.13 -4.19 -7.45
C GLN A 74 5.50 -3.72 -8.77
N HIS A 75 5.86 -2.53 -9.23
CA HIS A 75 5.23 -1.86 -10.39
C HIS A 75 3.70 -1.68 -10.28
N GLY A 76 3.11 -1.97 -9.11
CA GLY A 76 1.69 -1.88 -8.83
C GLY A 76 1.33 -0.54 -8.21
N LYS A 77 0.02 -0.33 -8.04
CA LYS A 77 -0.53 0.88 -7.42
C LYS A 77 -1.56 0.50 -6.36
N ILE A 78 -1.44 1.11 -5.19
CA ILE A 78 -2.42 1.08 -4.10
C ILE A 78 -2.80 2.53 -3.83
N VAL A 79 -4.03 2.92 -4.15
CA VAL A 79 -4.46 4.32 -4.13
C VAL A 79 -5.79 4.45 -3.40
N ALA A 80 -5.88 5.43 -2.49
CA ALA A 80 -7.12 5.78 -1.82
C ALA A 80 -7.41 7.28 -1.92
N GLY A 81 -8.67 7.63 -2.19
CA GLY A 81 -9.20 8.98 -2.11
C GLY A 81 -9.29 9.52 -0.68
N GLN A 82 -9.16 8.66 0.33
CA GLN A 82 -9.02 9.03 1.74
C GLN A 82 -7.81 8.32 2.37
N LYS A 83 -8.00 7.58 3.47
CA LYS A 83 -6.93 6.97 4.25
C LYS A 83 -6.57 5.60 3.70
N ILE A 84 -5.29 5.27 3.75
CA ILE A 84 -4.81 3.89 3.62
C ILE A 84 -4.48 3.34 5.01
N ARG A 85 -5.01 2.15 5.30
CA ARG A 85 -4.50 1.27 6.36
C ARG A 85 -3.95 0.00 5.72
N LEU A 86 -2.66 -0.26 5.90
CA LEU A 86 -1.98 -1.43 5.36
C LEU A 86 -1.32 -2.19 6.50
N ASP A 87 -1.93 -3.30 6.89
CA ASP A 87 -1.35 -4.30 7.79
C ASP A 87 -0.84 -5.47 6.95
N SER A 88 0.47 -5.68 6.92
CA SER A 88 1.06 -6.78 6.15
C SER A 88 2.12 -7.54 6.90
N GLY A 89 2.63 -8.59 6.26
CA GLY A 89 3.96 -9.08 6.55
C GLY A 89 5.00 -8.25 5.84
N ALA A 90 6.01 -8.92 5.27
CA ALA A 90 6.96 -8.27 4.38
C ALA A 90 6.23 -7.59 3.20
N LEU A 91 6.52 -6.31 2.97
CA LEU A 91 5.95 -5.51 1.90
C LEU A 91 7.02 -5.16 0.88
N ASP A 92 6.79 -5.52 -0.38
CA ASP A 92 7.63 -5.12 -1.50
C ASP A 92 6.90 -4.10 -2.39
N ASN A 93 7.31 -2.84 -2.31
CA ASN A 93 6.82 -1.71 -3.09
C ASN A 93 7.85 -1.23 -4.13
N GLN A 94 8.78 -2.09 -4.58
CA GLN A 94 9.81 -1.67 -5.54
C GLN A 94 9.19 -1.18 -6.85
N GLN A 95 9.56 0.03 -7.28
CA GLN A 95 8.97 0.69 -8.45
C GLN A 95 7.43 0.78 -8.41
N GLY A 96 6.84 0.61 -7.23
CA GLY A 96 5.41 0.67 -6.98
C GLY A 96 4.98 1.99 -6.35
N LEU A 97 3.67 2.16 -6.19
CA LEU A 97 3.06 3.33 -5.56
C LEU A 97 2.08 2.91 -4.46
N VAL A 98 2.20 3.55 -3.30
CA VAL A 98 1.17 3.59 -2.26
C VAL A 98 0.81 5.06 -2.01
N GLN A 99 -0.44 5.44 -2.25
CA GLN A 99 -0.86 6.84 -2.14
C GLN A 99 -2.20 7.02 -1.41
N GLY A 100 -2.19 7.81 -0.33
CA GLY A 100 -3.39 8.17 0.45
C GLY A 100 -3.56 9.68 0.57
N GLN A 101 -4.80 10.16 0.51
CA GLN A 101 -5.11 11.59 0.61
C GLN A 101 -5.21 12.09 2.04
N THR A 102 -5.76 11.28 2.95
CA THR A 102 -6.02 11.69 4.34
C THR A 102 -5.23 10.84 5.34
N GLY A 103 -4.02 10.45 4.94
CA GLY A 103 -3.10 9.70 5.77
C GLY A 103 -2.79 8.29 5.26
N ILE A 104 -1.63 7.78 5.66
CA ILE A 104 -1.23 6.39 5.49
C ILE A 104 -0.78 5.85 6.85
N LEU A 105 -1.35 4.72 7.25
CA LEU A 105 -0.84 3.89 8.33
C LEU A 105 -0.40 2.55 7.77
N LEU A 106 0.90 2.27 7.83
CA LEU A 106 1.53 1.06 7.31
C LEU A 106 2.24 0.34 8.44
N ASN A 107 1.91 -0.93 8.66
CA ASN A 107 2.55 -1.78 9.65
C ASN A 107 2.91 -3.14 9.05
N THR A 108 4.19 -3.49 9.05
CA THR A 108 4.68 -4.82 8.61
C THR A 108 4.93 -5.78 9.77
N TYR A 109 4.54 -5.43 11.00
CA TYR A 109 4.76 -6.22 12.22
C TYR A 109 6.21 -6.70 12.36
N GLN A 110 7.14 -5.75 12.36
CA GLN A 110 8.60 -5.99 12.49
C GLN A 110 9.24 -6.74 11.30
N GLN A 111 8.55 -6.84 10.16
CA GLN A 111 9.07 -7.47 8.95
C GLN A 111 9.58 -6.43 7.96
N TYR A 112 10.19 -6.90 6.87
CA TYR A 112 10.86 -6.05 5.89
C TYR A 112 9.87 -5.20 5.06
N LEU A 113 10.22 -3.93 4.85
CA LEU A 113 9.58 -3.03 3.89
C LEU A 113 10.61 -2.60 2.84
N ASN A 114 10.41 -3.02 1.58
CA ASN A 114 11.19 -2.56 0.45
C ASN A 114 10.45 -1.48 -0.32
N ASN A 115 10.97 -0.26 -0.30
CA ASN A 115 10.52 0.86 -1.12
C ASN A 115 11.60 1.31 -2.11
N THR A 116 12.50 0.42 -2.53
CA THR A 116 13.57 0.78 -3.48
C THR A 116 12.98 1.25 -4.81
N LEU A 117 13.34 2.45 -5.28
CA LEU A 117 12.74 3.09 -6.47
C LEU A 117 11.20 3.22 -6.40
N GLY A 118 10.62 3.01 -5.22
CA GLY A 118 9.18 3.05 -4.97
C GLY A 118 8.75 4.35 -4.32
N HIS A 119 7.44 4.56 -4.28
CA HIS A 119 6.83 5.78 -3.73
C HIS A 119 5.77 5.42 -2.69
N ILE A 120 5.88 6.02 -1.50
CA ILE A 120 4.85 6.03 -0.47
C ILE A 120 4.52 7.48 -0.16
N VAL A 121 3.34 7.93 -0.58
CA VAL A 121 2.96 9.35 -0.60
C VAL A 121 1.66 9.55 0.14
N SER A 122 1.73 10.27 1.26
CA SER A 122 0.56 10.73 1.99
C SER A 122 0.38 12.23 1.77
N GLN A 123 -0.85 12.67 1.52
CA GLN A 123 -1.18 14.10 1.53
C GLN A 123 -1.52 14.63 2.93
N GLN A 124 -1.40 13.79 3.96
CA GLN A 124 -1.42 14.16 5.38
C GLN A 124 -0.36 13.30 6.11
N ASP A 125 -0.67 12.75 7.28
CA ASP A 125 0.28 11.97 8.07
C ASP A 125 0.72 10.68 7.35
N LEU A 126 2.00 10.35 7.49
CA LEU A 126 2.58 9.10 7.06
C LEU A 126 3.18 8.40 8.28
N THR A 127 2.57 7.30 8.70
CA THR A 127 3.11 6.44 9.76
C THR A 127 3.52 5.10 9.17
N ILE A 128 4.79 4.73 9.36
CA ILE A 128 5.37 3.44 8.96
C ILE A 128 5.93 2.76 10.19
N VAL A 129 5.52 1.53 10.44
CA VAL A 129 6.09 0.65 11.46
C VAL A 129 6.59 -0.61 10.76
N SER A 130 7.89 -0.88 10.83
CA SER A 130 8.50 -2.05 10.21
C SER A 130 9.68 -2.60 11.01
N GLY A 131 10.24 -3.73 10.56
CA GLY A 131 11.51 -4.22 11.09
C GLY A 131 12.64 -3.49 10.40
N GLU A 132 12.93 -3.89 9.17
CA GLU A 132 13.83 -3.15 8.30
C GLU A 132 13.02 -2.36 7.27
N LEU A 133 13.44 -1.12 7.01
CA LEU A 133 12.95 -0.28 5.92
C LEU A 133 14.09 0.01 4.94
N ASN A 134 13.94 -0.41 3.69
CA ASN A 134 14.82 -0.05 2.60
C ASN A 134 14.14 0.93 1.65
N ASN A 135 14.56 2.19 1.68
CA ASN A 135 14.09 3.29 0.85
C ASN A 135 15.17 3.76 -0.15
N ARG A 136 16.06 2.87 -0.62
CA ARG A 136 17.11 3.24 -1.58
C ARG A 136 16.52 3.80 -2.87
N GLN A 137 16.93 5.00 -3.27
CA GLN A 137 16.37 5.70 -4.45
C GLN A 137 14.83 5.82 -4.42
N GLY A 138 14.21 5.60 -3.26
CA GLY A 138 12.77 5.63 -3.04
C GLY A 138 12.33 6.96 -2.43
N TYR A 139 11.02 7.16 -2.40
CA TYR A 139 10.39 8.38 -1.91
C TYR A 139 9.38 8.05 -0.82
N LEU A 140 9.58 8.63 0.37
CA LEU A 140 8.53 8.73 1.38
C LEU A 140 8.16 10.19 1.54
N GLN A 141 6.86 10.49 1.45
CA GLN A 141 6.37 11.86 1.49
C GLN A 141 5.13 12.00 2.38
N SER A 142 5.10 13.07 3.17
CA SER A 142 3.89 13.66 3.75
C SER A 142 3.66 15.06 3.17
N ALA A 143 2.42 15.54 3.16
CA ALA A 143 2.18 16.95 2.86
C ALA A 143 2.65 17.85 4.02
N LYS A 144 2.68 19.16 3.77
CA LYS A 144 3.15 20.19 4.71
C LYS A 144 2.61 20.06 6.13
N GLN A 145 1.32 19.74 6.25
CA GLN A 145 0.62 19.67 7.55
C GLN A 145 0.63 18.25 8.14
N GLY A 146 1.21 17.27 7.43
CA GLY A 146 1.29 15.90 7.88
C GLY A 146 2.68 15.54 8.39
N ASP A 147 2.73 14.72 9.43
CA ASP A 147 3.99 14.23 9.99
C ASP A 147 4.45 12.94 9.32
N ILE A 148 5.77 12.71 9.30
CA ILE A 148 6.35 11.40 8.98
C ILE A 148 6.81 10.75 10.28
N GLN A 149 6.23 9.61 10.63
CA GLN A 149 6.63 8.81 11.78
C GLN A 149 7.12 7.44 11.29
N ILE A 150 8.40 7.13 11.52
CA ILE A 150 9.02 5.85 11.14
C ILE A 150 9.47 5.12 12.41
N GLY A 151 8.83 4.00 12.71
CA GLY A 151 9.27 3.04 13.71
C GLY A 151 9.87 1.81 13.04
N SER A 152 11.18 1.83 12.77
CA SER A 152 11.92 0.71 12.16
C SER A 152 13.16 0.36 12.97
N SER A 153 13.47 -0.93 13.08
CA SER A 153 14.70 -1.46 13.69
C SER A 153 15.95 -1.12 12.87
N SER A 154 15.83 -1.00 11.54
CA SER A 154 16.89 -0.50 10.67
C SER A 154 16.32 0.26 9.47
N LEU A 155 17.10 1.22 8.97
CA LEU A 155 16.72 2.08 7.84
C LEU A 155 17.87 2.23 6.84
N HIS A 156 17.62 1.85 5.59
CA HIS A 156 18.52 2.03 4.45
C HIS A 156 17.95 3.10 3.50
N ASN A 157 18.54 4.30 3.45
CA ASN A 157 18.03 5.42 2.66
C ASN A 157 19.06 5.99 1.65
N GLN A 158 19.89 5.14 1.04
CA GLN A 158 20.90 5.63 0.07
C GLN A 158 20.21 6.21 -1.16
N GLN A 159 20.45 7.50 -1.45
CA GLN A 159 19.80 8.25 -2.52
C GLN A 159 18.26 8.30 -2.44
N GLY A 160 17.68 7.88 -1.31
CA GLY A 160 16.24 7.99 -1.05
C GLY A 160 15.89 9.33 -0.43
N LEU A 161 14.63 9.73 -0.59
CA LEU A 161 14.14 11.03 -0.12
C LEU A 161 13.04 10.84 0.93
N PHE A 162 13.17 11.62 2.00
CA PHE A 162 12.09 11.92 2.94
C PHE A 162 11.69 13.37 2.74
N LEU A 163 10.46 13.56 2.30
CA LEU A 163 9.94 14.90 2.02
C LEU A 163 8.72 15.15 2.88
N GLN A 164 8.86 16.05 3.84
CA GLN A 164 7.73 16.82 4.34
C GLN A 164 7.68 18.09 3.48
N ALA A 165 6.61 18.28 2.71
CA ALA A 165 6.56 19.39 1.77
C ALA A 165 6.61 20.75 2.50
N LEU A 166 7.71 21.50 2.41
CA LEU A 166 7.82 22.86 2.95
C LEU A 166 7.14 23.87 2.00
N THR A 167 6.54 24.93 2.54
CA THR A 167 6.11 26.07 1.73
C THR A 167 7.22 27.10 1.70
N TYR A 168 7.73 27.43 0.53
CA TYR A 168 8.36 28.72 0.32
C TYR A 168 7.24 29.75 0.25
N VAL A 169 7.17 30.63 1.25
CA VAL A 169 6.26 31.80 1.25
C VAL A 169 6.76 32.82 0.25
#